data_AF-A0AA90P8K3-F1
#
_entry.id   AF-A0AA90P8K3-F1
#
_cell.length_a   1.000
_cell.length_b   1.000
_cell.length_c   1.000
_cell.angle_alpha   90.00
_cell.angle_beta   90.00
_cell.angle_gamma   90.00
#
_symmetry.space_group_name_H-M   'P 1'
#
loop_
_entity.id
_entity.type
_entity.pdbx_description
1 polymer ?
#
loop_
_entity_poly.entity_id
_entity_poly.type
_entity_poly.pdbx_seq_one_letter_code
_entity_poly.pdbx_strand_id
1 'polypeptide(L)'
;MKCFKKDKDKKGQFIFSDYITEYALIFLLFALVSPIVGIFIVKVLKLGSYIKGEPTGDVFTNLGVYGDFLGGSTLPFLTLITIAFVYKTFNLQEEQLRIQKEENVATRATLAEQNKTAQLQRFENSFFIQLQHLKEKQKINIGPKNLSLEIILDTHTLILKMKTHEEEHWGESRDAPNRDIEWMLYKAEMQRLFELNKLIFSNSNFKNYIYSIMRCFQLLNKYKGIMDNDEVRYYLRYIIDEIGEESYRLSMLYIIVYSEMHADFFKAIKDLKLHTFVTMGDNQFDRDLLSSLFFISTVLGSSASDH
;
A
#
# COMPACT_ATOMS: atom_id res chain seq x y z
N MET A 1 -13.87 15.63 -5.56
CA MET A 1 -12.82 16.60 -5.92
C MET A 1 -12.42 16.36 -7.37
N LYS A 2 -12.44 17.42 -8.17
CA LYS A 2 -12.37 17.43 -9.64
C LYS A 2 -11.12 16.73 -10.19
N CYS A 3 -11.31 15.76 -11.10
CA CYS A 3 -10.32 15.48 -12.14
C CYS A 3 -11.02 15.19 -13.48
N PHE A 4 -11.80 16.17 -13.93
CA PHE A 4 -12.07 16.38 -15.35
C PHE A 4 -10.74 16.81 -16.00
N LYS A 5 -9.91 15.83 -16.38
CA LYS A 5 -8.66 16.07 -17.11
C LYS A 5 -8.89 15.77 -18.59
N LYS A 6 -9.37 16.81 -19.27
CA LYS A 6 -8.74 17.32 -20.50
C LYS A 6 -8.79 16.40 -21.75
N ASP A 7 -9.98 16.26 -22.34
CA ASP A 7 -10.16 16.00 -23.78
C ASP A 7 -9.74 17.22 -24.62
N LYS A 8 -8.44 17.55 -24.66
CA LYS A 8 -7.93 18.66 -25.50
C LYS A 8 -6.84 18.31 -26.51
N ASP A 9 -6.45 17.05 -26.66
CA ASP A 9 -5.45 16.64 -27.67
C ASP A 9 -5.95 15.68 -28.75
N LYS A 10 -7.27 15.58 -28.97
CA LYS A 10 -7.83 15.01 -30.22
C LYS A 10 -7.93 16.05 -31.34
N LYS A 11 -7.02 17.02 -31.40
CA LYS A 11 -6.91 17.95 -32.53
C LYS A 11 -5.79 17.48 -33.47
N GLY A 12 -6.18 16.74 -34.50
CA GLY A 12 -5.43 16.75 -35.76
C GLY A 12 -4.58 15.53 -36.09
N GLN A 13 -4.77 14.37 -35.46
CA GLN A 13 -4.37 13.13 -36.14
C GLN A 13 -5.38 12.86 -37.25
N PHE A 14 -5.03 13.35 -38.44
CA PHE A 14 -5.70 13.04 -39.70
C PHE A 14 -5.99 11.54 -39.73
N ILE A 15 -7.26 11.14 -39.81
CA ILE A 15 -7.67 9.73 -39.75
C ILE A 15 -7.39 9.06 -41.10
N PHE A 16 -6.12 9.04 -41.50
CA PHE A 16 -5.65 8.49 -42.76
C PHE A 16 -6.01 6.99 -42.87
N SER A 17 -6.08 6.29 -41.73
CA SER A 17 -6.49 4.89 -41.60
C SER A 17 -7.89 4.58 -42.17
N ASP A 18 -8.86 5.44 -41.89
CA ASP A 18 -10.25 5.18 -42.28
C ASP A 18 -10.40 5.35 -43.79
N TYR A 19 -9.81 6.42 -44.33
CA TYR A 19 -9.74 6.67 -45.76
C TYR A 19 -8.95 5.58 -46.51
N ILE A 20 -7.83 5.09 -45.98
CA ILE A 20 -7.06 4.01 -46.60
C ILE A 20 -7.92 2.77 -46.83
N THR A 21 -8.82 2.44 -45.90
CA THR A 21 -9.68 1.25 -46.06
C THR A 21 -10.68 1.43 -47.20
N GLU A 22 -11.24 2.64 -47.33
CA GLU A 22 -12.16 2.98 -48.42
C GLU A 22 -11.45 2.97 -49.79
N TYR A 23 -10.23 3.51 -49.86
CA TYR A 23 -9.44 3.49 -51.10
C TYR A 23 -8.86 2.11 -51.43
N ALA A 24 -8.64 1.23 -50.45
CA ALA A 24 -8.15 -0.13 -50.69
C ALA A 24 -9.11 -0.93 -51.59
N LEU A 25 -10.43 -0.73 -51.45
CA LEU A 25 -11.43 -1.33 -52.34
C LEU A 25 -11.34 -0.79 -53.77
N ILE A 26 -11.05 0.50 -53.92
CA ILE A 26 -10.85 1.13 -55.24
C ILE A 26 -9.58 0.58 -55.90
N PHE A 27 -8.48 0.44 -55.15
CA PHE A 27 -7.25 -0.17 -55.65
C PHE A 27 -7.44 -1.66 -55.99
N LEU A 28 -8.28 -2.38 -55.24
CA LEU A 28 -8.64 -3.77 -55.55
C LEU A 28 -9.39 -3.84 -56.89
N LEU A 29 -10.31 -2.91 -57.12
CA LEU A 29 -11.03 -2.80 -58.39
C LEU A 29 -10.06 -2.46 -59.54
N PHE A 30 -9.10 -1.55 -59.35
CA PHE A 30 -8.06 -1.27 -60.33
C PHE A 30 -7.17 -2.49 -60.60
N ALA A 31 -6.81 -3.26 -59.59
CA ALA A 31 -6.06 -4.51 -59.77
C ALA A 31 -6.81 -5.49 -60.68
N LEU A 32 -8.13 -5.60 -60.55
CA LEU A 32 -8.96 -6.46 -61.39
C LEU A 32 -9.15 -5.92 -62.82
N VAL A 33 -9.28 -4.61 -62.97
CA VAL A 33 -9.54 -3.94 -64.28
C VAL A 33 -8.25 -3.75 -65.09
N SER A 34 -7.10 -3.59 -64.44
CA SER A 34 -5.80 -3.29 -65.04
C SER A 34 -5.39 -4.27 -66.16
N PRO A 35 -5.50 -5.61 -65.99
CA PRO A 35 -5.28 -6.57 -67.06
C PRO A 35 -6.15 -6.37 -68.30
N ILE A 36 -7.44 -6.06 -68.10
CA ILE A 36 -8.42 -5.91 -69.19
C ILE A 36 -8.08 -4.68 -70.02
N VAL A 37 -7.82 -3.56 -69.35
CA VAL A 37 -7.38 -2.31 -69.99
C VAL A 37 -6.06 -2.53 -70.72
N GLY A 38 -5.16 -3.27 -70.09
CA GLY A 38 -3.88 -3.63 -70.65
C GLY A 38 -3.95 -4.42 -71.96
N ILE A 39 -4.74 -5.51 -71.99
CA ILE A 39 -4.99 -6.31 -73.19
C ILE A 39 -5.65 -5.45 -74.27
N PHE A 40 -6.60 -4.59 -73.88
CA PHE A 40 -7.27 -3.66 -74.80
C PHE A 40 -6.26 -2.70 -75.45
N ILE A 41 -5.36 -2.08 -74.67
CA ILE A 41 -4.31 -1.17 -75.17
C ILE A 41 -3.41 -1.90 -76.18
N VAL A 42 -2.91 -3.09 -75.84
CA VAL A 42 -2.02 -3.87 -76.72
C VAL A 42 -2.70 -4.26 -78.03
N LYS A 43 -3.97 -4.68 -77.98
CA LYS A 43 -4.73 -5.09 -79.17
C LYS A 43 -5.19 -3.90 -80.03
N VAL A 44 -5.68 -2.82 -79.41
CA VAL A 44 -6.30 -1.68 -80.11
C VAL A 44 -5.27 -0.70 -80.66
N LEU A 45 -4.22 -0.38 -79.90
CA LEU A 45 -3.18 0.55 -80.38
C LEU A 45 -2.20 -0.11 -81.35
N LYS A 46 -2.36 -1.40 -81.67
CA LYS A 46 -1.48 -2.20 -82.54
C LYS A 46 0.01 -1.98 -82.26
N LEU A 47 0.39 -1.73 -81.00
CA LEU A 47 1.77 -1.39 -80.63
C LEU A 47 2.76 -2.51 -81.00
N GLY A 48 2.28 -3.75 -81.09
CA GLY A 48 3.06 -4.90 -81.57
C GLY A 48 3.32 -4.91 -83.08
N SER A 49 2.53 -4.20 -83.90
CA SER A 49 2.67 -4.22 -85.37
C SER A 49 3.75 -3.28 -85.91
N TYR A 50 4.24 -2.32 -85.11
CA TYR A 50 5.21 -1.32 -85.56
C TYR A 50 6.66 -1.64 -85.22
N ILE A 51 6.93 -2.63 -84.35
CA ILE A 51 8.27 -2.86 -83.80
C ILE A 51 9.08 -3.90 -84.60
N LYS A 52 8.44 -4.81 -85.34
CA LYS A 52 9.10 -5.72 -86.29
C LYS A 52 8.14 -6.04 -87.41
N GLY A 53 8.48 -5.74 -88.66
CA GLY A 53 7.64 -5.93 -89.85
C GLY A 53 7.34 -7.40 -90.24
N GLU A 54 7.08 -8.27 -89.27
CA GLU A 54 6.59 -9.64 -89.47
C GLU A 54 5.09 -9.72 -89.15
N PRO A 55 4.33 -10.60 -89.84
CA PRO A 55 2.93 -10.83 -89.54
C PRO A 55 2.81 -11.30 -88.08
N THR A 56 2.09 -10.51 -87.28
CA THR A 56 1.84 -10.73 -85.86
C THR A 56 1.26 -12.12 -85.60
N GLY A 57 2.13 -13.10 -85.35
CA GLY A 57 1.77 -14.27 -84.55
C GLY A 57 1.28 -13.76 -83.19
N ASP A 58 0.22 -14.37 -82.67
CA ASP A 58 -0.49 -13.90 -81.48
C ASP A 58 0.53 -13.64 -80.35
N VAL A 59 0.73 -12.38 -79.95
CA VAL A 59 1.79 -11.99 -79.00
C VAL A 59 1.58 -12.68 -77.64
N PHE A 60 0.38 -13.21 -77.42
CA PHE A 60 0.00 -13.99 -76.25
C PHE A 60 0.02 -15.52 -76.47
N THR A 61 0.48 -16.03 -77.61
CA THR A 61 0.67 -17.49 -77.80
C THR A 61 1.70 -18.05 -76.82
N ASN A 62 2.64 -17.20 -76.39
CA ASN A 62 3.60 -17.55 -75.34
C ASN A 62 3.01 -17.19 -73.97
N LEU A 63 2.58 -18.21 -73.22
CA LEU A 63 2.00 -18.09 -71.88
C LEU A 63 2.88 -17.27 -70.91
N GLY A 64 4.20 -17.27 -71.12
CA GLY A 64 5.14 -16.48 -70.31
C GLY A 64 4.94 -14.97 -70.42
N VAL A 65 4.77 -14.45 -71.64
CA VAL A 65 4.60 -12.99 -71.88
C VAL A 65 3.28 -12.48 -71.28
N TYR A 66 2.24 -13.33 -71.31
CA TYR A 66 0.97 -13.01 -70.66
C TYR A 66 1.09 -13.00 -69.13
N GLY A 67 1.81 -13.97 -68.56
CA GLY A 67 2.10 -14.03 -67.12
C GLY A 67 2.86 -12.79 -66.64
N ASP A 68 3.90 -12.37 -67.36
CA ASP A 68 4.68 -11.17 -67.04
C ASP A 68 3.82 -9.90 -67.11
N PHE A 69 2.91 -9.84 -68.09
CA PHE A 69 1.97 -8.73 -68.23
C PHE A 69 0.97 -8.63 -67.08
N LEU A 70 0.34 -9.75 -66.73
CA LEU A 70 -0.58 -9.80 -65.59
C LEU A 70 0.15 -9.47 -64.29
N GLY A 71 1.33 -10.04 -64.06
CA GLY A 71 2.16 -9.75 -62.90
C GLY A 71 2.51 -8.27 -62.81
N GLY A 72 3.05 -7.69 -63.89
CA GLY A 72 3.46 -6.28 -63.91
C GLY A 72 2.31 -5.29 -63.74
N SER A 73 1.11 -5.64 -64.21
CA SER A 73 -0.07 -4.75 -64.19
C SER A 73 -0.93 -4.87 -62.91
N THR A 74 -0.91 -6.01 -62.22
CA THR A 74 -1.73 -6.26 -61.01
C THR A 74 -0.94 -6.13 -59.70
N LEU A 75 0.32 -6.55 -59.69
CA LEU A 75 1.15 -6.63 -58.49
C LEU A 75 1.33 -5.29 -57.76
N PRO A 76 1.53 -4.14 -58.44
CA PRO A 76 1.67 -2.85 -57.76
C PRO A 76 0.43 -2.47 -56.94
N PHE A 77 -0.77 -2.72 -57.47
CA PHE A 77 -2.04 -2.43 -56.79
C PHE A 77 -2.26 -3.35 -55.59
N LEU A 78 -1.99 -4.66 -55.75
CA LEU A 78 -2.06 -5.63 -54.64
C LEU A 78 -1.07 -5.31 -53.53
N THR A 79 0.14 -4.84 -53.88
CA THR A 79 1.16 -4.42 -52.92
C THR A 79 0.70 -3.21 -52.12
N LEU A 80 0.11 -2.20 -52.78
CA LEU A 80 -0.44 -1.03 -52.08
C LEU A 80 -1.57 -1.40 -51.12
N ILE A 81 -2.48 -2.29 -51.53
CA ILE A 81 -3.55 -2.81 -50.66
C ILE A 81 -2.97 -3.54 -49.44
N THR A 82 -1.94 -4.36 -49.65
CA THR A 82 -1.28 -5.09 -48.57
C THR A 82 -0.65 -4.14 -47.55
N ILE A 83 0.08 -3.11 -48.02
CA ILE A 83 0.67 -2.09 -47.14
C ILE A 83 -0.42 -1.34 -46.37
N ALA A 84 -1.50 -0.97 -47.04
CA ALA A 84 -2.67 -0.34 -46.44
C ALA A 84 -3.26 -1.18 -45.30
N PHE A 85 -3.47 -2.48 -45.51
CA PHE A 85 -3.97 -3.39 -44.48
C PHE A 85 -2.99 -3.58 -43.32
N VAL A 86 -1.69 -3.71 -43.60
CA VAL A 86 -0.64 -3.82 -42.58
C VAL A 86 -0.63 -2.56 -41.71
N TYR A 87 -0.69 -1.38 -42.32
CA TYR A 87 -0.73 -0.11 -41.61
C TYR A 87 -1.98 0.02 -40.71
N LYS A 88 -3.16 -0.34 -41.24
CA LYS A 88 -4.39 -0.38 -40.43
C LYS A 88 -4.29 -1.33 -39.24
N THR A 89 -3.75 -2.52 -39.47
CA THR A 89 -3.55 -3.54 -38.43
C THR A 89 -2.61 -3.03 -37.35
N PHE A 90 -1.53 -2.35 -37.74
CA PHE A 90 -0.58 -1.73 -36.82
C PHE A 90 -1.24 -0.68 -35.93
N ASN A 91 -2.07 0.21 -36.51
CA ASN A 91 -2.78 1.23 -35.75
C ASN A 91 -3.78 0.61 -34.74
N LEU A 92 -4.51 -0.43 -35.15
CA LEU A 92 -5.43 -1.15 -34.26
C LEU A 92 -4.67 -1.84 -33.11
N GLN A 93 -3.51 -2.43 -33.40
CA GLN A 93 -2.65 -3.04 -32.38
C GLN A 93 -2.12 -1.98 -31.40
N GLU A 94 -1.72 -0.80 -31.88
CA GLU A 94 -1.29 0.31 -31.03
C GLU A 94 -2.43 0.78 -30.12
N GLU A 95 -3.64 0.94 -30.65
CA GLU A 95 -4.80 1.33 -29.86
C GLU A 95 -5.17 0.27 -28.80
N GLN A 96 -5.16 -1.01 -29.17
CA GLN A 96 -5.37 -2.11 -28.23
C GLN A 96 -4.33 -2.12 -27.12
N LEU A 97 -3.05 -1.94 -27.45
CA LEU A 97 -1.97 -1.85 -26.45
C LEU A 97 -2.16 -0.65 -25.52
N ARG A 98 -2.63 0.49 -26.06
CA ARG A 98 -2.93 1.68 -25.24
C ARG A 98 -4.06 1.39 -24.26
N ILE A 99 -5.20 0.87 -24.74
CA ILE A 99 -6.36 0.51 -23.90
C ILE A 99 -5.94 -0.52 -22.85
N GLN A 100 -5.21 -1.56 -23.25
CA GLN A 100 -4.74 -2.60 -22.33
C GLN A 100 -3.81 -2.04 -21.24
N LYS A 101 -2.94 -1.07 -21.57
CA LYS A 101 -2.11 -0.39 -20.57
C LYS A 101 -2.97 0.41 -19.60
N GLU A 102 -3.96 1.15 -20.09
CA GLU A 102 -4.90 1.94 -19.27
C GLU A 102 -5.69 1.02 -18.32
N GLU A 103 -6.24 -0.09 -18.84
CA GLU A 103 -6.95 -1.10 -18.05
C GLU A 103 -6.05 -1.79 -17.02
N ASN A 104 -4.79 -2.08 -17.37
CA ASN A 104 -3.83 -2.68 -16.43
C ASN A 104 -3.51 -1.72 -15.28
N VAL A 105 -3.33 -0.43 -15.57
CA VAL A 105 -3.12 0.60 -14.54
C VAL A 105 -4.35 0.71 -13.63
N ALA A 106 -5.56 0.75 -14.18
CA ALA A 106 -6.79 0.77 -13.40
C ALA A 106 -6.95 -0.50 -12.53
N THR A 107 -6.68 -1.68 -13.11
CA THR A 107 -6.73 -2.96 -12.41
C THR A 107 -5.73 -3.02 -11.25
N ARG A 108 -4.50 -2.53 -11.46
CA ARG A 108 -3.50 -2.44 -10.38
C ARG A 108 -3.95 -1.53 -9.25
N ALA A 109 -4.58 -0.40 -9.57
CA ALA A 109 -5.13 0.50 -8.55
C ALA A 109 -6.24 -0.19 -7.75
N THR A 110 -7.19 -0.84 -8.41
CA THR A 110 -8.27 -1.61 -7.76
C THR A 110 -7.72 -2.74 -6.89
N LEU A 111 -6.72 -3.49 -7.39
CA LEU A 111 -6.08 -4.57 -6.61
C LEU A 111 -5.33 -4.04 -5.40
N ALA A 112 -4.69 -2.88 -5.50
CA ALA A 112 -4.03 -2.24 -4.35
C ALA A 112 -5.06 -1.83 -3.28
N GLU A 113 -6.21 -1.29 -3.68
CA GLU A 113 -7.30 -0.94 -2.77
C GLU A 113 -7.92 -2.18 -2.11
N GLN A 114 -8.21 -3.24 -2.89
CA GLN A 114 -8.70 -4.51 -2.36
C GLN A 114 -7.72 -5.16 -1.39
N ASN A 115 -6.41 -5.12 -1.70
CA ASN A 115 -5.38 -5.63 -0.80
C ASN A 115 -5.36 -4.83 0.51
N LYS A 116 -5.46 -3.49 0.45
CA LYS A 116 -5.57 -2.64 1.65
C LYS A 116 -6.77 -3.04 2.51
N THR A 117 -7.96 -3.17 1.91
CA THR A 117 -9.18 -3.58 2.60
C THR A 117 -9.05 -4.97 3.22
N ALA A 118 -8.48 -5.94 2.50
CA ALA A 118 -8.26 -7.29 3.01
C ALA A 118 -7.27 -7.31 4.19
N GLN A 119 -6.23 -6.49 4.16
CA GLN A 119 -5.30 -6.35 5.28
C GLN A 119 -5.97 -5.70 6.50
N LEU A 120 -6.80 -4.68 6.29
CA LEU A 120 -7.54 -4.04 7.37
C LEU A 120 -8.52 -5.02 8.04
N GLN A 121 -9.27 -5.79 7.26
CA GLN A 121 -10.16 -6.84 7.79
C GLN A 121 -9.40 -7.91 8.58
N ARG A 122 -8.22 -8.35 8.09
CA ARG A 122 -7.36 -9.30 8.83
C ARG A 122 -6.87 -8.71 10.15
N PHE A 123 -6.50 -7.43 10.14
CA PHE A 123 -6.17 -6.70 11.35
C PHE A 123 -7.36 -6.69 12.30
N GLU A 124 -8.53 -6.21 11.88
CA GLU A 124 -9.72 -6.08 12.73
C GLU A 124 -10.12 -7.41 13.37
N ASN A 125 -10.18 -8.47 12.57
CA ASN A 125 -10.48 -9.81 13.06
C ASN A 125 -9.46 -10.25 14.14
N SER A 126 -8.17 -10.08 13.86
CA SER A 126 -7.11 -10.45 14.81
C SER A 126 -7.15 -9.58 16.08
N PHE A 127 -7.42 -8.28 15.91
CA PHE A 127 -7.47 -7.28 16.95
C PHE A 127 -8.62 -7.56 17.91
N PHE A 128 -9.84 -7.74 17.39
CA PHE A 128 -11.01 -8.01 18.23
C PHE A 128 -10.93 -9.38 18.92
N ILE A 129 -10.33 -10.39 18.30
CA ILE A 129 -10.04 -11.68 18.97
C ILE A 129 -9.08 -11.47 20.15
N GLN A 130 -7.97 -10.73 19.94
CA GLN A 130 -7.03 -10.44 21.02
C GLN A 130 -7.67 -9.63 22.15
N LEU A 131 -8.51 -8.67 21.78
CA LEU A 131 -9.22 -7.84 22.73
C LEU A 131 -10.27 -8.63 23.51
N GLN A 132 -10.98 -9.56 22.87
CA GLN A 132 -11.89 -10.46 23.57
C GLN A 132 -11.14 -11.31 24.60
N HIS A 133 -9.99 -11.90 24.22
CA HIS A 133 -9.15 -12.63 25.17
C HIS A 133 -8.67 -11.75 26.33
N LEU A 134 -8.40 -10.47 26.06
CA LEU A 134 -8.04 -9.49 27.08
C LEU A 134 -9.19 -9.27 28.07
N LYS A 135 -10.42 -9.08 27.58
CA LYS A 135 -11.63 -8.96 28.43
C LYS A 135 -11.87 -10.21 29.26
N GLU A 136 -11.70 -11.39 28.68
CA GLU A 136 -11.88 -12.66 29.39
C GLU A 136 -10.86 -12.81 30.52
N LYS A 137 -9.58 -12.50 30.25
CA LYS A 137 -8.53 -12.47 31.27
C LYS A 137 -8.79 -11.42 32.34
N GLN A 138 -9.31 -10.26 31.97
CA GLN A 138 -9.71 -9.22 32.91
C GLN A 138 -10.81 -9.75 33.86
N LYS A 139 -11.83 -10.44 33.34
CA LYS A 139 -12.90 -11.03 34.18
C LYS A 139 -12.39 -12.14 35.10
N ILE A 140 -11.49 -13.00 34.60
CA ILE A 140 -10.95 -14.13 35.37
C ILE A 140 -9.99 -13.65 36.47
N ASN A 141 -9.22 -12.59 36.19
CA ASN A 141 -8.18 -12.10 37.08
C ASN A 141 -8.65 -10.96 37.99
N ILE A 142 -9.50 -10.05 37.52
CA ILE A 142 -10.01 -8.86 38.27
C ILE A 142 -11.40 -9.13 38.86
N GLY A 143 -11.92 -10.35 38.77
CA GLY A 143 -13.08 -10.74 39.58
C GLY A 143 -12.77 -10.58 41.07
N PRO A 144 -13.67 -10.01 41.90
CA PRO A 144 -13.43 -9.68 43.32
C PRO A 144 -13.10 -10.88 44.23
N LYS A 145 -13.04 -12.10 43.68
CA LYS A 145 -12.67 -13.32 44.40
C LYS A 145 -11.24 -13.82 44.12
N ASN A 146 -10.54 -13.33 43.10
CA ASN A 146 -9.28 -13.96 42.65
C ASN A 146 -8.05 -13.04 42.63
N LEU A 147 -8.20 -11.72 42.47
CA LEU A 147 -7.19 -10.79 42.97
C LEU A 147 -7.52 -10.63 44.45
N SER A 148 -6.63 -11.07 45.36
CA SER A 148 -6.84 -10.77 46.77
C SER A 148 -7.07 -9.26 46.89
N LEU A 149 -8.04 -8.83 47.71
CA LEU A 149 -8.30 -7.40 47.95
C LEU A 149 -6.98 -6.62 48.21
N GLU A 150 -6.02 -7.32 48.80
CA GLU A 150 -4.61 -6.95 48.99
C GLU A 150 -3.92 -6.53 47.69
N ILE A 151 -3.99 -7.29 46.58
CA ILE A 151 -3.41 -6.88 45.30
C ILE A 151 -4.04 -5.58 44.79
N ILE A 152 -5.36 -5.41 44.92
CA ILE A 152 -6.05 -4.18 44.47
C ILE A 152 -5.67 -2.98 45.37
N LEU A 153 -5.64 -3.19 46.69
CA LEU A 153 -5.23 -2.18 47.67
C LEU A 153 -3.76 -1.79 47.52
N ASP A 154 -2.88 -2.76 47.28
CA ASP A 154 -1.45 -2.56 47.05
C ASP A 154 -1.20 -1.87 45.71
N THR A 155 -1.97 -2.25 44.69
CA THR A 155 -1.99 -1.59 43.38
C THR A 155 -2.41 -0.12 43.50
N HIS A 156 -3.50 0.15 44.22
CA HIS A 156 -3.97 1.51 44.45
C HIS A 156 -2.97 2.31 45.30
N THR A 157 -2.40 1.71 46.34
CA THR A 157 -1.35 2.30 47.18
C THR A 157 -0.10 2.60 46.36
N LEU A 158 0.28 1.71 45.44
CA LEU A 158 1.37 1.90 44.51
C LEU A 158 1.09 3.09 43.58
N ILE A 159 -0.11 3.15 42.99
CA ILE A 159 -0.53 4.29 42.15
C ILE A 159 -0.48 5.61 42.94
N LEU A 160 -0.95 5.62 44.19
CA LEU A 160 -0.89 6.80 45.05
C LEU A 160 0.57 7.21 45.34
N LYS A 161 1.44 6.27 45.69
CA LYS A 161 2.87 6.54 45.92
C LYS A 161 3.56 7.08 44.68
N MET A 162 3.24 6.54 43.51
CA MET A 162 3.73 7.05 42.23
C MET A 162 3.31 8.51 42.02
N LYS A 163 2.03 8.81 42.26
CA LYS A 163 1.48 10.15 42.12
C LYS A 163 2.10 11.14 43.12
N THR A 164 2.27 10.75 44.39
CA THR A 164 2.92 11.60 45.39
C THR A 164 4.38 11.88 45.02
N HIS A 165 5.12 10.86 44.60
CA HIS A 165 6.52 11.03 44.20
C HIS A 165 6.65 11.95 42.97
N GLU A 166 5.75 11.80 42.00
CA GLU A 166 5.61 12.70 40.85
C GLU A 166 5.38 14.16 41.32
N GLU A 167 4.38 14.40 42.14
CA GLU A 167 4.06 15.76 42.62
C GLU A 167 5.25 16.40 43.37
N GLU A 168 5.98 15.61 44.16
CA GLU A 168 7.13 16.08 44.95
C GLU A 168 8.38 16.39 44.09
N HIS A 169 8.64 15.61 43.03
CA HIS A 169 9.91 15.66 42.31
C HIS A 169 9.81 16.28 40.91
N TRP A 170 8.63 16.25 40.29
CA TRP A 170 8.41 16.70 38.92
C TRP A 170 7.71 18.07 38.81
N GLY A 171 7.12 18.58 39.91
CA GLY A 171 6.37 19.84 39.89
C GLY A 171 7.20 21.10 39.59
N GLU A 172 8.51 21.10 39.89
CA GLU A 172 9.35 22.31 39.85
C GLU A 172 10.35 22.35 38.67
N SER A 173 10.62 21.23 38.00
CA SER A 173 11.73 21.08 37.03
C SER A 173 11.28 21.15 35.56
N ARG A 174 10.67 22.26 35.13
CA ARG A 174 10.19 22.40 33.73
C ARG A 174 11.33 22.52 32.69
N ASP A 175 12.46 23.11 33.07
CA ASP A 175 13.53 23.51 32.14
C ASP A 175 14.92 22.95 32.47
N ALA A 176 15.04 21.98 33.38
CA ALA A 176 16.35 21.57 33.85
C ALA A 176 17.11 20.71 32.82
N PRO A 177 18.42 20.97 32.60
CA PRO A 177 19.33 20.11 31.85
C PRO A 177 19.59 18.73 32.49
N ASN A 178 18.80 18.35 33.52
CA ASN A 178 19.00 17.18 34.36
C ASN A 178 17.89 16.13 34.26
N ARG A 179 17.02 16.21 33.24
CA ARG A 179 15.91 15.26 33.04
C ARG A 179 16.36 13.80 33.06
N ASP A 180 17.56 13.49 32.55
CA ASP A 180 18.09 12.13 32.55
C ASP A 180 18.35 11.60 33.96
N ILE A 181 18.85 12.45 34.87
CA ILE A 181 19.09 12.09 36.27
C ILE A 181 17.75 11.87 36.99
N GLU A 182 16.78 12.76 36.77
CA GLU A 182 15.43 12.62 37.32
C GLU A 182 14.77 11.32 36.83
N TRP A 183 14.93 10.97 35.55
CA TRP A 183 14.46 9.69 35.00
C TRP A 183 15.15 8.48 35.59
N MET A 184 16.46 8.53 35.82
CA MET A 184 17.19 7.45 36.47
C MET A 184 16.71 7.23 37.91
N LEU A 185 16.55 8.31 38.67
CA LEU A 185 16.02 8.26 40.03
C LEU A 185 14.60 7.70 40.05
N TYR A 186 13.76 8.14 39.12
CA TYR A 186 12.41 7.63 38.96
C TYR A 186 12.39 6.14 38.59
N LYS A 187 13.18 5.69 37.60
CA LYS A 187 13.28 4.26 37.24
C LYS A 187 13.72 3.43 38.45
N ALA A 188 14.72 3.90 39.21
CA ALA A 188 15.19 3.23 40.41
C ALA A 188 14.09 3.12 41.48
N GLU A 189 13.32 4.18 41.69
CA GLU A 189 12.19 4.18 42.62
C GLU A 189 11.05 3.28 42.15
N MET A 190 10.73 3.29 40.85
CA MET A 190 9.76 2.36 40.26
C MET A 190 10.21 0.90 40.40
N GLN A 191 11.49 0.61 40.19
CA GLN A 191 12.06 -0.71 40.43
C GLN A 191 11.96 -1.09 41.92
N ARG A 192 12.23 -0.16 42.83
CA ARG A 192 12.08 -0.38 44.28
C ARG A 192 10.63 -0.70 44.65
N LEU A 193 9.69 0.13 44.19
CA LEU A 193 8.26 -0.06 44.39
C LEU A 193 7.78 -1.38 43.79
N PHE A 194 8.30 -1.75 42.62
CA PHE A 194 8.03 -3.02 41.98
C PHE A 194 8.54 -4.21 42.80
N GLU A 195 9.77 -4.17 43.31
CA GLU A 195 10.35 -5.23 44.15
C GLU A 195 9.61 -5.37 45.49
N LEU A 196 9.15 -4.26 46.09
CA LEU A 196 8.28 -4.30 47.27
C LEU A 196 6.96 -5.01 47.01
N ASN A 197 6.47 -4.96 45.77
CA ASN A 197 5.22 -5.56 45.33
C ASN A 197 5.46 -6.81 44.45
N LYS A 198 6.64 -7.44 44.57
CA LYS A 198 7.07 -8.53 43.68
C LYS A 198 6.09 -9.69 43.60
N LEU A 199 5.34 -9.96 44.67
CA LEU A 199 4.31 -11.01 44.69
C LEU A 199 3.21 -10.77 43.65
N ILE A 200 2.79 -9.50 43.49
CA ILE A 200 1.78 -9.09 42.50
C ILE A 200 2.32 -9.33 41.10
N PHE A 201 3.53 -8.85 40.83
CA PHE A 201 4.10 -8.89 39.49
C PHE A 201 4.69 -10.25 39.10
N SER A 202 4.96 -11.12 40.08
CA SER A 202 5.37 -12.51 39.85
C SER A 202 4.18 -13.39 39.48
N ASN A 203 2.94 -12.93 39.70
CA ASN A 203 1.74 -13.64 39.32
C ASN A 203 1.70 -13.87 37.80
N SER A 204 1.67 -15.14 37.39
CA SER A 204 1.62 -15.54 35.98
C SER A 204 0.41 -14.97 35.26
N ASN A 205 -0.72 -14.81 35.94
CA ASN A 205 -1.94 -14.23 35.37
C ASN A 205 -1.77 -12.74 35.07
N PHE A 206 -1.13 -12.00 35.96
CA PHE A 206 -0.81 -10.58 35.73
C PHE A 206 0.14 -10.44 34.54
N LYS A 207 1.25 -11.19 34.51
CA LYS A 207 2.18 -11.19 33.36
C LYS A 207 1.46 -11.52 32.04
N ASN A 208 0.62 -12.55 32.04
CA ASN A 208 -0.16 -12.96 30.88
C ASN A 208 -1.16 -11.88 30.42
N TYR A 209 -1.71 -11.11 31.36
CA TYR A 209 -2.57 -9.97 31.07
C TYR A 209 -1.77 -8.84 30.42
N ILE A 210 -0.64 -8.43 31.01
CA ILE A 210 0.25 -7.41 30.43
C ILE A 210 0.72 -7.80 29.03
N TYR A 211 1.14 -9.05 28.83
CA TYR A 211 1.53 -9.52 27.49
C TYR A 211 0.39 -9.47 26.49
N SER A 212 -0.87 -9.62 26.92
CA SER A 212 -2.01 -9.49 26.02
C SER A 212 -2.23 -8.04 25.59
N ILE A 213 -2.07 -7.09 26.53
CA ILE A 213 -2.09 -5.65 26.25
C ILE A 213 -0.96 -5.31 25.26
N MET A 214 0.25 -5.81 25.54
CA MET A 214 1.41 -5.54 24.69
C MET A 214 1.20 -6.01 23.25
N ARG A 215 0.65 -7.22 23.08
CA ARG A 215 0.33 -7.77 21.76
C ARG A 215 -0.70 -6.91 21.01
N CYS A 216 -1.69 -6.33 21.69
CA CYS A 216 -2.67 -5.46 21.07
C CYS A 216 -2.01 -4.21 20.46
N PHE A 217 -1.14 -3.53 21.22
CA PHE A 217 -0.42 -2.36 20.71
C PHE A 217 0.61 -2.73 19.63
N GLN A 218 1.32 -3.86 19.76
CA GLN A 218 2.23 -4.34 18.72
C GLN A 218 1.48 -4.65 17.42
N LEU A 219 0.31 -5.28 17.51
CA LEU A 219 -0.55 -5.55 16.38
C LEU A 219 -1.00 -4.24 15.72
N LEU A 220 -1.47 -3.27 16.50
CA LEU A 220 -1.85 -1.96 16.00
C LEU A 220 -0.67 -1.26 15.31
N ASN A 221 0.52 -1.25 15.92
CA ASN A 221 1.70 -0.66 15.32
C ASN A 221 2.12 -1.34 14.01
N LYS A 222 1.98 -2.67 13.92
CA LYS A 222 2.29 -3.42 12.70
C LYS A 222 1.41 -2.99 11.52
N TYR A 223 0.13 -2.66 11.78
CA TYR A 223 -0.83 -2.31 10.74
C TYR A 223 -1.10 -0.82 10.60
N LYS A 224 -0.51 0.05 11.44
CA LYS A 224 -0.72 1.51 11.35
C LYS A 224 -0.42 2.09 9.95
N GLY A 225 0.51 1.48 9.20
CA GLY A 225 0.94 1.98 7.88
C GLY A 225 -0.12 1.87 6.80
N ILE A 226 -1.16 1.05 7.01
CA ILE A 226 -2.30 0.93 6.12
C ILE A 226 -3.55 1.67 6.64
N MET A 227 -3.48 2.26 7.83
CA MET A 227 -4.56 3.01 8.45
C MET A 227 -4.32 4.51 8.29
N ASP A 228 -5.39 5.30 8.35
CA ASP A 228 -5.24 6.73 8.59
C ASP A 228 -5.01 7.03 10.09
N ASN A 229 -4.68 8.29 10.40
CA ASN A 229 -4.36 8.70 11.77
C ASN A 229 -5.60 8.66 12.70
N ASP A 230 -6.80 8.77 12.15
CA ASP A 230 -8.05 8.79 12.93
C ASP A 230 -8.48 7.36 13.27
N GLU A 231 -8.29 6.41 12.35
CA GLU A 231 -8.45 4.97 12.58
C GLU A 231 -7.48 4.48 13.66
N VAL A 232 -6.18 4.81 13.55
CA VAL A 232 -5.19 4.45 14.58
C VAL A 232 -5.60 5.00 15.94
N ARG A 233 -6.00 6.27 16.00
CA ARG A 233 -6.51 6.94 17.21
C ARG A 233 -7.72 6.22 17.79
N TYR A 234 -8.67 5.83 16.93
CA TYR A 234 -9.87 5.11 17.33
C TYR A 234 -9.53 3.78 18.00
N TYR A 235 -8.75 2.90 17.35
CA TYR A 235 -8.40 1.60 17.94
C TYR A 235 -7.56 1.76 19.21
N LEU A 236 -6.67 2.73 19.24
CA LEU A 236 -5.84 2.98 20.42
C LEU A 236 -6.68 3.38 21.63
N ARG A 237 -7.61 4.32 21.42
CA ARG A 237 -8.57 4.72 22.45
C ARG A 237 -9.44 3.54 22.88
N TYR A 238 -9.87 2.71 21.93
CA TYR A 238 -10.63 1.50 22.22
C TYR A 238 -9.86 0.56 23.16
N ILE A 239 -8.56 0.31 22.91
CA ILE A 239 -7.73 -0.52 23.81
C ILE A 239 -7.72 0.07 25.22
N ILE A 240 -7.45 1.38 25.33
CA ILE A 240 -7.32 2.09 26.61
C ILE A 240 -8.64 2.07 27.39
N ASP A 241 -9.75 2.37 26.73
CA ASP A 241 -11.09 2.37 27.31
C ASP A 241 -11.46 0.95 27.79
N GLU A 242 -11.04 -0.09 27.07
CA GLU A 242 -11.34 -1.48 27.43
C GLU A 242 -10.52 -1.99 28.63
N ILE A 243 -9.23 -1.65 28.70
CA ILE A 243 -8.39 -2.06 29.84
C ILE A 243 -8.68 -1.24 31.09
N GLY A 244 -9.07 0.03 30.91
CA GLY A 244 -9.23 1.00 31.98
C GLY A 244 -7.90 1.68 32.35
N GLU A 245 -8.01 2.91 32.83
CA GLU A 245 -6.88 3.81 33.11
C GLU A 245 -5.89 3.22 34.15
N GLU A 246 -6.39 2.60 35.22
CA GLU A 246 -5.53 2.00 36.25
C GLU A 246 -4.72 0.82 35.71
N SER A 247 -5.36 -0.08 34.94
CA SER A 247 -4.68 -1.22 34.33
C SER A 247 -3.66 -0.77 33.28
N TYR A 248 -3.97 0.29 32.54
CA TYR A 248 -3.00 0.92 31.65
C TYR A 248 -1.77 1.44 32.41
N ARG A 249 -1.96 2.23 33.48
CA ARG A 249 -0.85 2.75 34.30
C ARG A 249 0.06 1.65 34.86
N LEU A 250 -0.54 0.58 35.37
CA LEU A 250 0.21 -0.57 35.88
C LEU A 250 0.95 -1.31 34.78
N SER A 251 0.34 -1.42 33.60
CA SER A 251 0.98 -1.99 32.43
C SER A 251 2.21 -1.17 32.06
N MET A 252 2.08 0.14 32.00
CA MET A 252 3.19 1.05 31.74
C MET A 252 4.30 0.91 32.77
N LEU A 253 3.96 0.85 34.06
CA LEU A 253 4.93 0.61 35.13
C LEU A 253 5.69 -0.70 34.94
N TYR A 254 4.97 -1.80 34.75
CA TYR A 254 5.57 -3.12 34.51
C TYR A 254 6.54 -3.06 33.33
N ILE A 255 6.11 -2.42 32.25
CA ILE A 255 6.88 -2.27 31.03
C ILE A 255 8.14 -1.41 31.24
N ILE A 256 8.08 -0.33 32.01
CA ILE A 256 9.23 0.52 32.34
C ILE A 256 10.28 -0.25 33.13
N VAL A 257 9.83 -0.98 34.16
CA VAL A 257 10.70 -1.79 35.01
C VAL A 257 11.41 -2.86 34.18
N TYR A 258 10.70 -3.48 33.23
CA TYR A 258 11.23 -4.51 32.34
C TYR A 258 11.57 -4.03 30.94
N SER A 259 11.97 -2.77 30.82
CA SER A 259 12.10 -2.12 29.52
C SER A 259 13.13 -2.78 28.60
N GLU A 260 14.20 -3.28 29.20
CA GLU A 260 15.28 -4.01 28.53
C GLU A 260 14.79 -5.30 27.84
N MET A 261 13.76 -5.95 28.37
CA MET A 261 13.21 -7.19 27.79
C MET A 261 12.17 -6.96 26.68
N HIS A 262 11.74 -5.72 26.47
CA HIS A 262 10.55 -5.40 25.68
C HIS A 262 10.75 -4.28 24.65
N ALA A 263 11.96 -4.21 24.07
CA ALA A 263 12.35 -3.21 23.08
C ALA A 263 11.32 -2.99 21.95
N ASP A 264 10.80 -4.07 21.35
CA ASP A 264 9.83 -3.99 20.26
C ASP A 264 8.52 -3.31 20.66
N PHE A 265 8.10 -3.51 21.91
CA PHE A 265 6.89 -2.87 22.43
C PHE A 265 7.10 -1.37 22.64
N PHE A 266 8.26 -0.96 23.16
CA PHE A 266 8.61 0.45 23.28
C PHE A 266 8.67 1.15 21.93
N LYS A 267 9.24 0.47 20.92
CA LYS A 267 9.19 0.93 19.54
C LYS A 267 7.75 1.14 19.10
N ALA A 268 6.84 0.19 19.37
CA ALA A 268 5.43 0.32 19.05
C ALA A 268 4.73 1.50 19.76
N ILE A 269 4.96 1.69 21.06
CA ILE A 269 4.41 2.82 21.82
C ILE A 269 4.86 4.17 21.23
N LYS A 270 6.16 4.31 20.98
CA LYS A 270 6.78 5.51 20.40
C LYS A 270 6.14 5.85 19.07
N ASP A 271 6.10 4.85 18.22
CA ASP A 271 5.59 4.91 16.87
C ASP A 271 4.10 5.26 16.80
N LEU A 272 3.30 4.77 17.75
CA LEU A 272 1.89 5.06 17.89
C LEU A 272 1.63 6.43 18.55
N LYS A 273 2.68 7.15 18.99
CA LYS A 273 2.57 8.43 19.70
C LYS A 273 1.58 8.38 20.85
N LEU A 274 1.66 7.29 21.64
CA LEU A 274 0.71 7.00 22.72
C LEU A 274 0.50 8.18 23.67
N HIS A 275 1.55 8.97 23.94
CA HIS A 275 1.48 10.20 24.78
C HIS A 275 0.39 11.18 24.36
N THR A 276 0.04 11.22 23.07
CA THR A 276 -0.96 12.16 22.55
C THR A 276 -2.41 11.73 22.80
N PHE A 277 -2.63 10.46 23.10
CA PHE A 277 -3.96 9.86 23.15
C PHE A 277 -4.45 9.56 24.55
N VAL A 278 -3.52 9.35 25.47
CA VAL A 278 -3.87 9.12 26.85
C VAL A 278 -4.10 10.48 27.52
N THR A 279 -5.35 10.93 27.56
CA THR A 279 -5.76 12.06 28.41
C THR A 279 -5.80 11.57 29.85
N MET A 280 -4.63 11.41 30.46
CA MET A 280 -4.51 11.01 31.86
C MET A 280 -4.79 12.18 32.79
N GLY A 281 -6.04 12.62 32.85
CA GLY A 281 -6.39 13.85 33.58
C GLY A 281 -5.46 15.01 33.23
N ASP A 282 -5.33 15.99 34.11
CA ASP A 282 -4.31 17.04 33.97
C ASP A 282 -2.88 16.54 34.32
N ASN A 283 -2.68 15.23 34.48
CA ASN A 283 -1.43 14.67 34.99
C ASN A 283 -0.34 14.76 33.90
N GLN A 284 0.52 15.76 34.05
CA GLN A 284 1.57 16.13 33.09
C GLN A 284 2.62 15.00 32.94
N PHE A 285 2.81 14.19 33.96
CA PHE A 285 3.69 13.04 34.00
C PHE A 285 3.44 11.97 32.95
N ASP A 286 2.20 11.57 32.69
CA ASP A 286 1.94 10.50 31.73
C ASP A 286 2.31 10.93 30.29
N ARG A 287 2.21 12.24 30.01
CA ARG A 287 2.69 12.84 28.77
C ARG A 287 4.22 12.92 28.73
N ASP A 288 4.85 13.27 29.85
CA ASP A 288 6.31 13.38 29.96
C ASP A 288 7.00 12.00 29.96
N LEU A 289 6.38 10.98 30.53
CA LEU A 289 6.80 9.57 30.52
C LEU A 289 6.82 8.96 29.13
N LEU A 290 5.80 9.26 28.34
CA LEU A 290 5.66 8.76 26.98
C LEU A 290 6.33 9.68 25.95
N SER A 291 6.81 10.86 26.34
CA SER A 291 7.60 11.77 25.50
C SER A 291 9.10 11.74 25.81
N SER A 292 9.48 11.33 27.03
CA SER A 292 10.86 11.03 27.45
C SER A 292 11.44 9.76 26.82
N LEU A 293 10.89 9.35 25.68
CA LEU A 293 11.40 8.34 24.74
C LEU A 293 12.88 8.55 24.34
N PHE A 294 13.50 9.67 24.76
CA PHE A 294 14.95 9.86 24.85
C PHE A 294 15.65 8.75 25.67
N PHE A 295 15.00 8.24 26.72
CA PHE A 295 15.47 7.10 27.49
C PHE A 295 15.47 5.80 26.67
N ILE A 296 14.50 5.59 25.78
CA ILE A 296 14.48 4.43 24.88
C ILE A 296 15.59 4.51 23.83
N SER A 297 15.93 5.70 23.31
CA SER A 297 17.12 5.82 22.45
C SER A 297 18.43 5.57 23.20
N THR A 298 18.48 5.88 24.50
CA THR A 298 19.67 5.69 25.33
C THR A 298 19.83 4.23 25.76
N VAL A 299 18.73 3.56 26.15
CA VAL A 299 18.69 2.14 26.55
C VAL A 299 18.77 1.19 25.34
N LEU A 300 18.13 1.52 24.20
CA LEU A 300 18.27 0.71 22.98
C LEU A 300 19.55 1.03 22.20
N GLY A 301 20.13 2.23 22.39
CA GLY A 301 21.40 2.61 21.79
C GLY A 301 22.59 1.82 22.35
N SER A 302 22.55 1.44 23.63
CA SER A 302 23.60 0.63 24.24
C SER A 302 23.53 -0.86 23.89
N SER A 303 22.40 -1.37 23.39
CA SER A 303 22.29 -2.80 22.99
C SER A 303 22.60 -3.05 21.51
N ALA A 304 22.75 -1.99 20.71
CA ALA A 304 23.00 -2.09 19.26
C ALA A 304 24.49 -1.96 18.89
N SER A 305 25.38 -1.65 19.83
CA SER A 305 26.84 -1.59 19.58
C SER A 305 27.57 -2.92 19.79
N ASP A 306 26.91 -3.93 20.34
CA ASP A 306 27.54 -5.20 20.74
C ASP A 306 27.10 -6.42 19.90
N HIS A 307 26.47 -6.19 18.74
CA HIS A 307 26.13 -7.24 17.75
C HIS A 307 26.48 -6.83 16.32
#